data_AF-A0A7R9Z397-F1
#
_entry.id   AF-A0A7R9Z397-F1
#
_cell.length_a   1.000
_cell.length_b   1.000
_cell.length_c   1.000
_cell.angle_alpha   90.00
_cell.angle_beta   90.00
_cell.angle_gamma   90.00
#
_symmetry.space_group_name_H-M   'P 1'
#
loop_
_entity.id
_entity.type
_entity.pdbx_description
1 polymer ?
#
loop_
_entity_poly.entity_id
_entity_poly.type
_entity_poly.pdbx_seq_one_letter_code
_entity_poly.pdbx_strand_id
1 'polypeptide(L)'
;SNTVTFRAQMAHLKGIVVPTVHTCLTSRRVIVSDWIDAHRMADAPPAAVRALIPALLNCYLIQLLETGLLHADPHPGNLMVTADGRLVILDFGLMTEVTEAQR
;
A
#
# COMPACT_ATOMS: atom_id res chain seq x y z
N SER A 1 7.57 0.26 -12.50
CA SER A 1 7.54 1.06 -11.25
C SER A 1 6.95 0.18 -10.16
N ASN A 2 7.54 0.18 -8.96
CA ASN A 2 7.09 -0.63 -7.83
C ASN A 2 5.59 -0.48 -7.55
N THR A 3 5.07 0.75 -7.59
CA THR A 3 3.65 1.05 -7.40
C THR A 3 2.74 0.32 -8.39
N VAL A 4 3.14 0.24 -9.67
CA VAL A 4 2.33 -0.42 -10.71
C VAL A 4 2.28 -1.92 -10.49
N THR A 5 3.43 -2.54 -10.18
CA THR A 5 3.51 -3.98 -9.87
C THR A 5 2.71 -4.31 -8.61
N PHE A 6 2.93 -3.57 -7.53
CA PHE A 6 2.24 -3.78 -6.26
C PHE A 6 0.73 -3.61 -6.40
N ARG A 7 0.28 -2.58 -7.10
CA ARG A 7 -1.15 -2.37 -7.37
C ARG A 7 -1.78 -3.56 -8.09
N ALA A 8 -1.10 -4.12 -9.09
CA ALA A 8 -1.60 -5.28 -9.82
C ALA A 8 -1.71 -6.52 -8.91
N GLN A 9 -0.71 -6.74 -8.06
CA GLN A 9 -0.70 -7.85 -7.11
C GLN A 9 -1.79 -7.73 -6.05
N MET A 10 -2.06 -6.52 -5.56
CA MET A 10 -3.05 -6.26 -4.51
C MET A 10 -4.46 -5.98 -5.05
N ALA A 11 -4.69 -6.01 -6.36
CA ALA A 11 -5.96 -5.63 -6.99
C ALA A 11 -7.18 -6.44 -6.51
N HIS A 12 -6.95 -7.66 -6.00
CA HIS A 12 -7.99 -8.55 -5.48
C HIS A 12 -8.34 -8.25 -4.00
N LEU A 13 -7.55 -7.45 -3.31
CA LEU A 13 -7.76 -7.10 -1.90
C LEU A 13 -8.67 -5.90 -1.78
N LYS A 14 -9.97 -6.14 -1.53
CA LYS A 14 -10.98 -5.08 -1.38
C LYS A 14 -10.69 -4.07 -0.26
N GLY A 15 -9.92 -4.48 0.75
CA GLY A 15 -9.53 -3.63 1.88
C GLY A 15 -8.31 -2.73 1.63
N ILE A 16 -7.64 -2.88 0.49
CA ILE A 16 -6.42 -2.16 0.13
C ILE A 16 -6.68 -1.27 -1.09
N VAL A 17 -6.18 -0.04 -1.03
CA VAL A 17 -6.23 0.92 -2.13
C VAL A 17 -4.81 1.36 -2.46
N VAL A 18 -4.45 1.25 -3.73
CA VAL A 18 -3.18 1.73 -4.27
C VAL A 18 -3.50 2.69 -5.41
N PRO A 19 -3.07 3.97 -5.33
CA PRO A 19 -3.40 4.95 -6.35
C PRO A 19 -2.82 4.55 -7.71
N THR A 20 -3.55 4.85 -8.79
CA THR A 20 -3.00 4.69 -10.14
C THR A 20 -1.91 5.74 -10.35
N VAL A 21 -0.74 5.32 -10.83
CA VAL A 21 0.30 6.26 -11.28
C VAL A 21 0.04 6.64 -12.73
N HIS A 22 -0.06 7.95 -12.99
CA HIS A 22 -0.21 8.52 -14.32
C HIS A 22 1.18 8.64 -14.96
N THR A 23 1.61 7.58 -15.65
CA THR A 23 2.97 7.46 -16.20
C THR A 23 3.30 8.54 -17.21
N CYS A 24 2.33 9.00 -18.01
CA CYS A 24 2.51 10.09 -18.98
C CYS A 24 2.77 11.45 -18.33
N LEU A 25 2.41 11.63 -17.05
CA LEU A 25 2.58 12.87 -16.29
C LEU A 25 3.72 12.77 -15.25
N THR A 26 4.31 11.59 -15.12
CA THR A 26 5.39 11.29 -14.17
C THR A 26 6.75 11.49 -14.85
N SER A 27 7.72 12.02 -14.09
CA SER A 27 9.11 12.21 -14.52
C SER A 27 10.09 11.67 -13.48
N ARG A 28 11.40 11.79 -13.71
CA ARG A 28 12.43 11.36 -12.76
C ARG A 28 12.33 12.06 -11.39
N ARG A 29 11.74 13.25 -11.31
CA ARG A 29 11.67 14.07 -10.07
C ARG A 29 10.26 14.29 -9.54
N VAL A 30 9.23 13.85 -10.26
CA VAL A 30 7.82 14.11 -9.93
C VAL A 30 7.00 12.87 -10.25
N ILE A 31 6.24 12.38 -9.27
CA ILE A 31 5.25 11.31 -9.46
C ILE A 31 3.87 11.94 -9.45
N VAL A 32 3.03 11.57 -10.43
CA VAL A 32 1.62 11.98 -10.49
C VAL A 32 0.77 10.73 -10.33
N SER A 33 -0.16 10.75 -9.38
CA SER A 33 -1.06 9.65 -9.07
C SER A 33 -2.49 10.11 -8.84
N ASP A 34 -3.42 9.16 -8.75
CA ASP A 34 -4.78 9.46 -8.31
C ASP A 34 -4.79 10.20 -6.97
N TRP A 35 -5.69 11.17 -6.86
CA TRP A 35 -6.06 11.74 -5.58
C TRP A 35 -7.05 10.79 -4.90
N ILE A 36 -6.76 10.40 -3.66
CA ILE A 36 -7.64 9.56 -2.85
C ILE A 36 -8.09 10.37 -1.66
N ASP A 37 -9.41 10.50 -1.49
CA ASP A 37 -10.00 11.15 -0.32
C ASP A 37 -9.87 10.22 0.90
N ALA A 38 -8.90 10.53 1.75
CA ALA A 38 -8.53 9.75 2.92
C ALA A 38 -7.85 10.64 3.96
N HIS A 39 -7.81 10.18 5.21
CA HIS A 39 -7.12 10.84 6.32
C HIS A 39 -5.93 10.01 6.76
N ARG A 40 -4.88 10.64 7.31
CA ARG A 40 -3.69 9.92 7.78
C ARG A 40 -4.07 8.89 8.84
N MET A 41 -3.52 7.70 8.75
CA MET A 41 -3.75 6.66 9.78
C MET A 41 -3.30 7.13 11.17
N ALA A 42 -2.24 7.95 11.24
CA ALA A 42 -1.75 8.53 12.49
C ALA A 42 -2.78 9.42 13.21
N ASP A 43 -3.72 10.02 12.47
CA ASP A 43 -4.75 10.91 13.00
C ASP A 43 -6.08 10.17 13.26
N ALA A 44 -6.17 8.91 12.86
CA ALA A 44 -7.38 8.11 13.00
C ALA A 44 -7.59 7.62 14.45
N PRO A 45 -8.85 7.49 14.91
CA PRO A 45 -9.11 6.98 16.25
C PRO A 45 -8.60 5.53 16.38
N PRO A 46 -8.11 5.10 17.57
CA PRO A 46 -7.53 3.77 17.75
C PRO A 46 -8.46 2.62 17.33
N ALA A 47 -9.78 2.80 17.42
CA ALA A 47 -10.76 1.82 16.96
C ALA A 47 -10.74 1.63 15.44
N ALA A 48 -10.60 2.71 14.67
CA ALA A 48 -10.50 2.65 13.21
C ALA A 48 -9.19 2.00 12.78
N VAL A 49 -8.07 2.34 13.43
CA VAL A 49 -6.78 1.69 13.17
C VAL A 49 -6.86 0.19 13.44
N ARG A 50 -7.46 -0.22 14.56
CA ARG A 50 -7.65 -1.65 14.90
C ARG A 50 -8.48 -2.40 13.85
N ALA A 51 -9.49 -1.77 13.26
CA ALA A 51 -10.30 -2.39 12.21
C ALA A 51 -9.51 -2.66 10.91
N LEU A 52 -8.41 -1.94 10.68
CA LEU A 52 -7.57 -2.07 9.48
C LEU A 52 -6.43 -3.09 9.64
N ILE A 53 -6.11 -3.50 10.87
CA ILE A 53 -5.05 -4.48 11.14
C ILE A 53 -5.22 -5.77 10.33
N PRO A 54 -6.41 -6.38 10.21
CA PRO A 54 -6.57 -7.59 9.41
C PRO A 54 -6.26 -7.37 7.93
N ALA A 55 -6.65 -6.22 7.36
CA ALA A 55 -6.37 -5.89 5.96
C ALA A 55 -4.86 -5.67 5.73
N LEU A 56 -4.20 -4.95 6.65
CA LEU A 56 -2.76 -4.74 6.62
C LEU A 56 -2.01 -6.07 6.73
N LEU A 57 -2.37 -6.92 7.71
CA LEU A 57 -1.73 -8.22 7.92
C LEU A 57 -1.91 -9.13 6.70
N ASN A 58 -3.11 -9.21 6.14
CA ASN A 58 -3.37 -10.00 4.95
C ASN A 58 -2.54 -9.51 3.75
N CYS A 59 -2.44 -8.19 3.56
CA CYS A 59 -1.59 -7.60 2.53
C CYS A 59 -0.12 -7.99 2.72
N TYR A 60 0.39 -7.94 3.95
CA TYR A 60 1.77 -8.34 4.26
C TYR A 60 2.03 -9.84 4.07
N LEU A 61 1.07 -10.70 4.42
CA LEU A 61 1.19 -12.14 4.22
C LEU A 61 1.23 -12.51 2.74
N ILE A 62 0.40 -11.88 1.91
CA ILE A 62 0.43 -12.08 0.45
C ILE A 62 1.75 -11.59 -0.14
N GLN A 63 2.25 -10.45 0.33
CA GLN A 63 3.55 -9.94 -0.07
C GLN A 63 4.66 -10.97 0.20
N LEU A 64 4.69 -11.50 1.42
CA LEU A 64 5.71 -12.45 1.86
C LEU A 64 5.56 -13.82 1.19
N LEU A 65 4.37 -14.41 1.23
CA LEU A 65 4.18 -15.83 0.88
C LEU A 65 3.92 -16.03 -0.61
N GLU A 66 3.20 -15.11 -1.25
CA GLU A 66 2.75 -15.29 -2.64
C GLU A 66 3.62 -14.52 -3.63
N THR A 67 3.79 -13.22 -3.41
CA THR A 67 4.40 -12.34 -4.42
C THR A 67 5.91 -12.25 -4.34
N GLY A 68 6.47 -12.47 -3.14
CA GLY A 68 7.89 -12.22 -2.85
C GLY A 68 8.30 -10.75 -2.94
N LEU A 69 7.36 -9.79 -3.03
CA LEU A 69 7.65 -8.36 -3.14
C LEU A 69 7.13 -7.63 -1.90
N LEU A 70 8.02 -7.38 -0.94
CA LEU A 70 7.69 -6.86 0.38
C LEU A 70 7.89 -5.34 0.47
N HIS A 71 6.88 -4.66 1.02
CA HIS A 71 6.95 -3.27 1.45
C HIS A 71 7.71 -3.17 2.77
N ALA A 72 8.92 -2.64 2.70
CA ALA A 72 9.86 -2.67 3.80
C ALA A 72 9.70 -1.52 4.80
N ASP A 73 8.78 -0.57 4.54
CA ASP A 73 8.59 0.62 5.38
C ASP A 73 7.11 1.01 5.57
N PRO A 74 6.32 0.25 6.37
CA PRO A 74 4.94 0.60 6.70
C PRO A 74 4.83 1.77 7.67
N HIS A 75 5.59 2.84 7.45
CA HIS A 75 5.52 4.03 8.26
C HIS A 75 4.09 4.59 8.22
N PRO A 76 3.47 4.94 9.37
CA PRO A 76 2.09 5.44 9.42
C PRO A 76 1.83 6.66 8.54
N GLY A 77 2.87 7.44 8.21
CA GLY A 77 2.80 8.57 7.28
C GLY A 77 2.49 8.19 5.83
N ASN A 78 2.74 6.94 5.43
CA ASN A 78 2.45 6.40 4.10
C ASN A 78 1.13 5.64 4.04
N LEU A 79 0.41 5.57 5.16
CA LEU A 79 -0.85 4.88 5.32
C LEU A 79 -1.97 5.89 5.55
N MET A 80 -3.03 5.79 4.74
CA MET A 80 -4.24 6.59 4.93
C MET A 80 -5.46 5.70 5.05
N VAL A 81 -6.53 6.28 5.59
CA VAL A 81 -7.82 5.61 5.83
C VAL A 81 -8.90 6.37 5.08
N THR A 82 -9.57 5.69 4.16
CA THR A 82 -10.73 6.26 3.47
C THR A 82 -11.96 6.29 4.38
N ALA A 83 -12.96 7.12 4.05
CA ALA A 83 -14.19 7.21 4.83
C ALA A 83 -14.98 5.88 4.91
N ASP A 84 -14.82 5.01 3.91
CA ASP A 84 -15.41 3.67 3.85
C ASP A 84 -14.53 2.57 4.51
N GLY A 85 -13.47 2.96 5.22
CA GLY A 85 -12.68 2.04 6.05
C GLY A 85 -11.70 1.16 5.27
N ARG A 86 -11.17 1.63 4.14
CA ARG A 86 -10.10 0.97 3.40
C ARG A 86 -8.74 1.60 3.70
N LEU A 87 -7.70 0.77 3.60
CA LEU A 87 -6.32 1.18 3.79
C LEU A 87 -5.72 1.65 2.46
N VAL A 88 -5.24 2.88 2.41
CA VAL A 88 -4.47 3.44 1.29
C VAL A 88 -2.99 3.33 1.58
N ILE A 89 -2.21 2.84 0.62
CA ILE A 89 -0.74 2.78 0.68
C ILE A 89 -0.19 3.70 -0.41
N LEU A 90 0.60 4.71 -0.02
CA LEU A 90 1.06 5.77 -0.93
C LEU A 90 2.49 5.54 -1.46
N ASP A 91 3.41 5.16 -0.58
CA ASP A 91 4.83 5.06 -0.91
C ASP A 91 5.21 3.62 -1.23
N PHE A 92 6.08 3.44 -2.22
CA PHE A 92 6.66 2.16 -2.65
C PHE A 92 8.14 2.32 -2.99
N GLY A 93 8.80 3.33 -2.43
CA GLY A 93 10.21 3.64 -2.63
C GLY A 93 11.14 2.61 -1.99
N LEU A 94 10.68 1.94 -0.92
CA LEU A 94 11.40 0.87 -0.22
C LEU A 94 10.65 -0.46 -0.36
N MET A 95 10.99 -1.19 -1.42
CA MET A 95 10.49 -2.54 -1.66
C MET A 95 11.68 -3.50 -1.71
N THR A 96 11.50 -4.69 -1.14
CA THR A 96 12.51 -5.75 -1.11
C THR A 96 11.95 -7.02 -1.71
N GLU A 97 12.75 -7.71 -2.52
CA GLU A 97 12.42 -9.04 -3.00
C GLU A 97 12.80 -10.09 -1.95
N VAL A 98 11.87 -11.00 -1.67
CA VAL A 98 12.04 -12.15 -0.78
C VAL A 98 12.12 -13.39 -1.65
N THR A 99 13.26 -14.07 -1.61
CA THR A 99 13.48 -15.30 -2.39
C THR A 99 12.68 -16.47 -1.82
N GLU A 100 12.44 -17.51 -2.63
CA GLU A 100 11.74 -18.72 -2.18
C GLU A 100 12.40 -19.41 -0.98
N ALA A 101 13.73 -19.34 -0.84
CA ALA A 101 14.43 -19.87 0.33
C ALA A 101 14.23 -19.04 1.61
N GLN A 102 13.72 -17.81 1.49
CA GLN A 102 13.46 -16.87 2.59
C GLN A 102 11.97 -16.75 2.92
N ARG A 103 11.09 -17.39 2.14
CA ARG A 103 9.64 -17.50 2.40
C ARG A 103 9.36 -18.74 3.25
#